data_AF-A0A6A2Y781-F1
#
_entry.id   AF-A0A6A2Y781-F1
#
_cell.length_a   1.000
_cell.length_b   1.000
_cell.length_c   1.000
_cell.angle_alpha   90.00
_cell.angle_beta   90.00
_cell.angle_gamma   90.00
#
_symmetry.space_group_name_H-M   'P 1'
#
loop_
_entity.id
_entity.type
_entity.pdbx_description
1 polymer ?
#
loop_
_entity_poly.entity_id
_entity_poly.type
_entity_poly.pdbx_seq_one_letter_code
_entity_poly.pdbx_strand_id
1 'polypeptide(L)'
;MATSEVETDQIKSPGESKKSKSSRSMKHFKVALARFVKELLKPSWKQGNMSNETFKTIVKKTVDKVSGAMKSHHVPKSREKIDRYIKSSQQKLTKLVMGYVDKYVHV
;
A
#
# COMPACT_ATOMS: atom_id res chain seq x y z
N MET A 1 27.03 30.07 20.03
CA MET A 1 26.90 28.71 20.60
C MET A 1 25.41 28.53 20.89
N ALA A 2 24.59 27.96 19.99
CA ALA A 2 24.27 26.51 19.88
C ALA A 2 23.96 25.92 21.29
N THR A 3 22.79 25.40 21.63
CA THR A 3 21.88 24.44 20.96
C THR A 3 20.51 24.47 21.65
N SER A 4 19.38 24.58 20.93
CA SER A 4 18.45 23.47 20.65
C SER A 4 17.71 22.92 21.89
N GLU A 5 16.50 23.39 22.13
CA GLU A 5 15.48 22.58 22.81
C GLU A 5 14.27 22.43 21.88
N VAL A 6 14.03 21.16 21.55
CA VAL A 6 13.03 20.69 20.61
C VAL A 6 11.74 20.51 21.38
N GLU A 7 10.73 21.30 21.05
CA GLU A 7 9.38 21.09 21.55
C GLU A 7 8.74 19.98 20.72
N THR A 8 8.91 18.73 21.18
CA THR A 8 8.17 17.58 20.65
C THR A 8 6.77 17.53 21.28
N ASP A 9 5.80 18.02 20.51
CA ASP A 9 4.38 17.74 20.68
C ASP A 9 4.08 16.24 20.43
N GLN A 10 2.97 15.79 21.02
CA GLN A 10 2.19 14.57 20.73
C GLN A 10 2.36 13.35 21.65
N ILE A 11 1.80 13.51 22.86
CA ILE A 11 0.66 12.73 23.41
C ILE A 11 0.37 11.36 22.74
N LYS A 12 0.57 10.26 23.47
CA LYS A 12 -0.49 9.30 23.88
C LYS A 12 0.07 7.98 24.47
N SER A 13 -0.06 7.89 25.78
CA SER A 13 -0.44 6.75 26.65
C SER A 13 0.10 5.34 26.36
N PRO A 14 0.78 4.71 27.36
CA PRO A 14 1.12 3.30 27.35
C PRO A 14 -0.02 2.47 27.96
N GLY A 15 -0.60 1.54 27.21
CA GLY A 15 -1.56 0.58 27.77
C GLY A 15 -2.37 -0.14 26.70
N GLU A 16 -2.19 -1.46 26.61
CA GLU A 16 -3.31 -2.38 26.36
C GLU A 16 -4.06 -2.23 25.01
N SER A 17 -3.39 -2.41 23.86
CA SER A 17 -4.10 -2.67 22.58
C SER A 17 -3.20 -3.24 21.47
N LYS A 18 -2.20 -4.07 21.80
CA LYS A 18 -1.29 -4.62 20.78
C LYS A 18 -1.96 -5.63 19.82
N LYS A 19 -3.09 -6.26 20.19
CA LYS A 19 -3.76 -7.28 19.35
C LYS A 19 -4.80 -6.72 18.36
N SER A 20 -5.47 -5.62 18.68
CA SER A 20 -6.48 -4.97 17.82
C SER A 20 -5.92 -3.92 16.87
N LYS A 21 -4.76 -3.33 17.17
CA LYS A 21 -4.12 -2.32 16.32
C LYS A 21 -3.54 -2.91 15.04
N SER A 22 -3.00 -4.14 15.10
CA SER A 22 -2.45 -4.85 13.93
C SER A 22 -3.50 -5.11 12.84
N SER A 23 -4.73 -5.49 13.22
CA SER A 23 -5.81 -5.74 12.27
C SER A 23 -6.30 -4.45 11.59
N ARG A 24 -6.31 -3.32 12.32
CA ARG A 24 -6.71 -2.02 11.78
C ARG A 24 -5.62 -1.41 10.88
N SER A 25 -4.35 -1.48 11.27
CA SER A 25 -3.22 -1.00 10.46
C SER A 25 -3.08 -1.77 9.14
N MET A 26 -3.25 -3.09 9.16
CA MET A 26 -3.25 -3.91 7.94
C MET A 26 -4.39 -3.52 6.98
N LYS A 27 -5.57 -3.21 7.52
CA LYS A 27 -6.68 -2.69 6.70
C LYS A 27 -6.32 -1.38 6.02
N HIS A 28 -5.75 -0.41 6.75
CA HIS A 28 -5.31 0.86 6.16
C HIS A 28 -4.23 0.67 5.09
N PHE A 29 -3.28 -0.25 5.31
CA PHE A 29 -2.26 -0.60 4.34
C PHE A 29 -2.85 -1.16 3.05
N LYS A 30 -3.74 -2.15 3.15
CA LYS A 30 -4.42 -2.75 2.00
C LYS A 30 -5.27 -1.72 1.24
N VAL A 31 -5.96 -0.82 1.93
CA VAL A 31 -6.77 0.24 1.30
C VAL A 31 -5.89 1.24 0.56
N ALA A 32 -4.78 1.70 1.16
CA ALA A 32 -3.84 2.63 0.53
C ALA A 32 -3.20 2.01 -0.72
N LEU A 33 -2.78 0.74 -0.64
CA LEU A 33 -2.27 0.00 -1.79
C LEU A 33 -3.33 -0.17 -2.87
N ALA A 34 -4.55 -0.59 -2.51
CA ALA A 34 -5.63 -0.76 -3.47
C ALA A 34 -5.94 0.56 -4.18
N ARG A 35 -5.95 1.70 -3.47
CA ARG A 35 -6.13 3.01 -4.08
C ARG A 35 -5.01 3.31 -5.09
N PHE A 36 -3.76 3.10 -4.71
CA PHE A 36 -2.62 3.32 -5.60
C PHE A 36 -2.69 2.45 -6.87
N VAL A 37 -2.95 1.15 -6.71
CA VAL A 37 -3.06 0.23 -7.83
C VAL A 37 -4.25 0.59 -8.74
N LYS A 38 -5.40 0.97 -8.15
CA LYS A 38 -6.55 1.45 -8.93
C LYS A 38 -6.21 2.70 -9.74
N GLU A 39 -5.46 3.65 -9.18
CA GLU A 39 -5.04 4.86 -9.90
C GLU A 39 -4.13 4.55 -11.08
N LEU A 40 -3.21 3.59 -10.93
CA LEU A 40 -2.35 3.12 -12.03
C LEU A 40 -3.12 2.36 -13.12
N LEU A 41 -4.14 1.60 -12.72
CA LEU A 41 -4.94 0.79 -13.65
C LEU A 41 -6.06 1.58 -14.33
N LYS A 42 -6.54 2.68 -13.74
CA LYS A 42 -7.55 3.57 -14.33
C LYS A 42 -7.22 3.97 -15.79
N PRO A 43 -6.00 4.46 -16.13
CA PRO A 43 -5.67 4.79 -17.51
C PRO A 43 -5.76 3.57 -18.43
N SER A 44 -5.20 2.42 -18.04
CA SER A 44 -5.29 1.17 -18.82
C SER A 44 -6.73 0.67 -19.00
N TRP A 45 -7.57 0.82 -17.97
CA TRP A 45 -8.99 0.45 -18.04
C TRP A 45 -9.81 1.39 -18.93
N LYS A 46 -9.59 2.71 -18.78
CA LYS A 46 -10.27 3.73 -19.58
C LYS A 46 -9.91 3.64 -21.06
N GLN A 47 -8.72 3.15 -21.37
CA GLN A 47 -8.25 2.92 -22.73
C GLN A 47 -8.88 1.69 -23.40
N GLY A 48 -9.73 0.94 -22.69
CA GLY A 48 -10.44 -0.24 -23.22
C GLY A 48 -9.59 -1.51 -23.23
N ASN A 49 -8.36 -1.45 -22.72
CA ASN A 49 -7.42 -2.57 -22.79
C ASN A 49 -7.75 -3.70 -21.80
N MET A 50 -8.69 -3.54 -20.87
CA MET A 50 -8.96 -4.55 -19.84
C MET A 50 -10.41 -4.56 -19.37
N SER A 51 -10.93 -5.75 -19.04
CA SER A 51 -12.26 -5.91 -18.44
C SER A 51 -12.28 -5.55 -16.94
N ASN A 52 -13.47 -5.23 -16.42
CA ASN A 52 -13.68 -4.94 -14.99
C ASN A 52 -13.23 -6.10 -14.08
N GLU A 53 -13.34 -7.33 -14.54
CA GLU A 53 -12.89 -8.52 -13.81
C GLU A 53 -11.37 -8.62 -13.76
N THR A 54 -10.71 -8.36 -14.89
CA THR A 54 -9.25 -8.24 -14.98
C THR A 54 -8.74 -7.14 -14.05
N PHE A 55 -9.41 -5.97 -14.04
CA PHE A 55 -9.09 -4.88 -13.12
C PHE A 55 -9.12 -5.32 -11.66
N LYS A 56 -10.24 -5.91 -11.22
CA LYS A 56 -10.39 -6.39 -9.83
C LYS A 56 -9.36 -7.47 -9.51
N THR A 57 -9.06 -8.35 -10.46
CA THR A 57 -8.07 -9.43 -10.30
C THR A 57 -6.67 -8.87 -10.13
N ILE A 58 -6.25 -7.90 -10.95
CA ILE A 58 -4.92 -7.28 -10.83
C ILE A 58 -4.78 -6.50 -9.52
N VAL A 59 -5.80 -5.72 -9.13
CA VAL A 59 -5.81 -5.03 -7.83
C VAL A 59 -5.65 -6.03 -6.70
N LYS A 60 -6.46 -7.10 -6.70
CA LYS A 60 -6.42 -8.14 -5.67
C LYS A 60 -5.06 -8.85 -5.65
N LYS A 61 -4.56 -9.30 -6.80
CA LYS A 61 -3.25 -9.97 -6.93
C LYS A 61 -2.10 -9.09 -6.47
N THR A 62 -2.11 -7.81 -6.82
CA THR A 62 -1.07 -6.87 -6.41
C THR A 62 -1.10 -6.64 -4.90
N VAL A 63 -2.27 -6.34 -4.34
CA VAL A 63 -2.43 -6.13 -2.89
C VAL A 63 -2.06 -7.38 -2.11
N ASP A 64 -2.48 -8.56 -2.57
CA ASP A 64 -2.18 -9.83 -1.92
C ASP A 64 -0.68 -10.17 -2.01
N LYS A 65 -0.06 -9.97 -3.17
CA LYS A 65 1.39 -10.18 -3.37
C LYS A 65 2.22 -9.25 -2.47
N VAL A 66 1.84 -7.97 -2.38
CA VAL A 66 2.56 -6.99 -1.54
C VAL A 66 2.29 -7.24 -0.06
N SER A 67 1.05 -7.59 0.31
CA SER A 67 0.68 -7.97 1.68
C SER A 67 1.33 -9.27 2.12
N GLY A 68 1.55 -10.23 1.21
CA GLY A 68 2.20 -11.51 1.47
C GLY A 68 3.73 -11.43 1.44
N ALA A 69 4.30 -10.51 0.65
CA ALA A 69 5.73 -10.21 0.66
C ALA A 69 6.17 -9.55 1.98
N MET A 70 5.25 -8.86 2.67
CA MET A 70 5.49 -8.31 4.00
C MET A 70 5.47 -9.45 5.04
N LYS A 71 6.64 -9.95 5.43
CA LYS A 71 6.76 -10.78 6.65
C LYS A 71 6.12 -10.01 7.81
N SER A 72 5.27 -10.64 8.64
CA SER A 72 4.45 -10.02 9.70
C SER A 72 5.16 -9.03 10.63
N HIS A 73 6.50 -9.06 10.69
CA HIS A 73 7.31 -8.13 11.44
C HIS A 73 7.56 -6.77 10.75
N HIS A 74 7.62 -6.74 9.41
CA HIS A 74 7.91 -5.53 8.61
C HIS A 74 6.68 -4.77 8.11
N VAL A 75 5.47 -5.26 8.39
CA VAL A 75 4.24 -4.58 7.98
C VAL A 75 4.21 -3.20 8.63
N PRO A 76 4.17 -2.09 7.85
CA PRO A 76 4.14 -0.76 8.41
C PRO A 76 2.85 -0.57 9.24
N LYS A 77 3.03 -0.44 10.56
CA LYS A 77 1.93 -0.33 11.53
C LYS A 77 1.33 1.08 11.64
N SER A 78 2.05 2.09 11.15
CA SER A 78 1.66 3.51 11.21
C SER A 78 1.37 4.05 9.82
N ARG A 79 0.41 4.98 9.71
CA ARG A 79 -0.01 5.61 8.45
C ARG A 79 1.16 6.26 7.70
N GLU A 80 2.08 6.92 8.41
CA GLU A 80 3.28 7.53 7.83
C GLU A 80 4.26 6.48 7.29
N LYS A 81 4.42 5.34 7.96
CA LYS A 81 5.24 4.23 7.45
C LYS A 81 4.60 3.59 6.23
N ILE A 82 3.26 3.50 6.18
CA ILE A 82 2.52 3.04 5.01
C ILE A 82 2.77 3.98 3.84
N ASP A 83 2.57 5.29 4.03
CA ASP A 83 2.76 6.29 2.97
C ASP A 83 4.22 6.33 2.48
N ARG A 84 5.18 6.34 3.41
CA ARG A 84 6.62 6.27 3.09
C ARG A 84 6.93 4.99 2.31
N TYR A 85 6.35 3.85 2.68
CA TYR A 85 6.53 2.61 1.94
C TYR A 85 5.90 2.69 0.55
N ILE A 86 4.68 3.21 0.41
CA ILE A 86 4.04 3.36 -0.91
C ILE A 86 4.86 4.28 -1.81
N LYS A 87 5.36 5.42 -1.29
CA LYS A 87 6.23 6.33 -2.06
C LYS A 87 7.55 5.68 -2.43
N SER A 88 8.21 5.02 -1.48
CA SER A 88 9.52 4.36 -1.73
C SER A 88 9.38 3.15 -2.66
N SER A 89 8.30 2.38 -2.51
CA SER A 89 7.99 1.23 -3.37
C SER A 89 7.10 1.59 -4.55
N GLN A 90 6.88 2.89 -4.83
CA GLN A 90 5.96 3.33 -5.88
C GLN A 90 6.38 2.75 -7.23
N GLN A 91 7.66 2.90 -7.59
CA GLN A 91 8.21 2.36 -8.83
C GLN A 91 8.08 0.83 -8.90
N LYS A 92 8.28 0.14 -7.78
CA LYS A 92 8.19 -1.32 -7.70
C LYS A 92 6.75 -1.80 -7.84
N LEU A 93 5.81 -1.10 -7.22
CA LEU A 93 4.37 -1.31 -7.36
C LEU A 93 3.93 -1.07 -8.80
N THR A 94 4.33 0.05 -9.41
CA THR A 94 4.02 0.36 -10.81
C THR A 94 4.54 -0.73 -11.74
N LYS A 95 5.80 -1.15 -11.59
CA LYS A 95 6.39 -2.22 -12.42
C LYS A 95 5.64 -3.55 -12.27
N LEU A 96 5.24 -3.90 -11.05
CA LEU A 96 4.49 -5.12 -10.75
C LEU A 96 3.07 -5.05 -11.33
N VAL A 97 2.40 -3.90 -11.22
CA VAL A 97 1.07 -3.66 -11.83
C VAL A 97 1.16 -3.73 -13.35
N MET A 98 2.13 -3.05 -13.96
CA MET A 98 2.35 -3.11 -15.42
C MET A 98 2.57 -4.53 -15.92
N GLY A 99 3.38 -5.34 -15.21
CA GLY A 99 3.58 -6.74 -15.59
C GLY A 99 2.32 -7.60 -15.48
N TYR A 100 1.43 -7.30 -14.53
CA TYR A 100 0.13 -7.95 -14.50
C TYR A 100 -0.81 -7.45 -15.59
N VAL A 101 -0.85 -6.14 -15.85
CA VAL A 101 -1.64 -5.58 -16.97
C VAL A 101 -1.21 -6.26 -18.26
N ASP A 102 0.08 -6.25 -18.58
CA ASP A 102 0.61 -6.90 -19.77
C ASP A 102 0.17 -8.36 -19.86
N LYS A 103 0.37 -9.13 -18.78
CA LYS A 103 -0.04 -10.53 -18.70
C LYS A 103 -1.53 -10.79 -18.89
N TYR A 104 -2.40 -9.91 -18.40
CA TYR A 104 -3.85 -10.13 -18.42
C TYR A 104 -4.58 -9.38 -19.56
N VAL A 105 -3.90 -8.47 -20.25
CA VAL A 105 -4.40 -7.71 -21.40
C VAL A 105 -4.00 -8.35 -22.72
N HIS A 106 -2.82 -8.97 -22.80
CA HIS A 106 -2.38 -9.74 -23.98
C HIS A 106 -2.88 -11.20 -24.00
N VAL A 107 -4.03 -11.50 -23.38
CA VAL A 107 -4.69 -12.81 -23.48
C VAL A 107 -5.70 -12.81 -24.60
#